data_AF-A0A0J8UIQ9-F1
#
_entry.id   AF-A0A0J8UIQ9-F1
#
_cell.length_a   1.000
_cell.length_b   1.000
_cell.length_c   1.000
_cell.angle_alpha   90.00
_cell.angle_beta   90.00
_cell.angle_gamma   90.00
#
_symmetry.space_group_name_H-M   'P 1'
#
loop_
_entity.id
_entity.type
_entity.pdbx_description
1 polymer ?
#
loop_
_entity_poly.entity_id
_entity_poly.type
_entity_poly.pdbx_seq_one_letter_code
_entity_poly.pdbx_strand_id
1 'polypeptide(L)'
;MRFLSVSIVLSAGVSLAADIPESARCVISVAEALSHIRFAGSLNSTYTGYICTNRLHTYSLYAAIKLYCSLSNIEPGLHVLDGDCEKEGFKRIPYKDVEPQLSDEYLASLRVVEFGEVAKRIRLPEPVLISGNYFWRAFRTNRAWAFETWAHHAFG
;
A
#
# COMPACT_ATOMS: atom_id res chain seq x y z
N MET A 1 18.37 31.94 51.22
CA MET A 1 18.47 30.59 50.60
C MET A 1 17.77 30.64 49.25
N ARG A 2 18.54 30.52 48.16
CA ARG A 2 17.99 30.46 46.79
C ARG A 2 17.88 28.99 46.39
N PHE A 3 16.67 28.47 46.27
CA PHE A 3 16.44 27.15 45.68
C PHE A 3 16.31 27.32 44.17
N LEU A 4 17.31 26.85 43.43
CA LEU A 4 17.28 26.71 41.98
C LEU A 4 16.48 25.45 41.65
N SER A 5 15.26 25.62 41.16
CA SER A 5 14.46 24.53 40.60
C SER A 5 15.04 24.11 39.25
N VAL A 6 15.63 22.91 39.19
CA VAL A 6 16.09 22.30 37.94
C VAL A 6 14.90 21.58 37.32
N SER A 7 14.30 22.16 36.29
CA SER A 7 13.31 21.49 35.45
C SER A 7 14.04 20.62 34.42
N ILE A 8 14.06 19.30 34.66
CA ILE A 8 14.48 18.32 33.66
C ILE A 8 13.36 18.21 32.62
N VAL A 9 13.55 18.83 31.45
CA VAL A 9 12.71 18.59 30.28
C VAL A 9 13.22 17.32 29.61
N LEU A 10 12.54 16.20 29.86
CA LEU A 10 12.80 14.93 29.19
C LEU A 10 12.10 14.97 27.81
N SER A 11 12.71 15.62 26.82
CA SER A 11 12.28 15.49 25.43
C SER A 11 12.71 14.13 24.91
N ALA A 12 11.88 13.11 25.17
CA ALA A 12 11.91 11.87 24.41
C ALA A 12 11.59 12.23 22.96
N GLY A 13 12.64 12.35 22.14
CA GLY A 13 12.51 12.45 20.70
C GLY A 13 11.89 11.14 20.21
N VAL A 14 10.56 11.13 20.06
CA VAL A 14 9.86 10.04 19.39
C VAL A 14 10.27 10.13 17.93
N SER A 15 11.29 9.35 17.56
CA SER A 15 11.56 9.08 16.15
C SER A 15 10.40 8.22 15.66
N LEU A 16 9.38 8.86 15.09
CA LEU A 16 8.31 8.20 14.38
C LEU A 16 8.92 7.58 13.12
N ALA A 17 9.46 6.35 13.23
CA ALA A 17 9.36 5.47 12.08
C ALA A 17 7.87 5.43 11.73
N ALA A 18 7.52 5.75 10.49
CA ALA A 18 6.13 5.97 10.11
C ALA A 18 5.33 4.67 10.30
N ASP A 19 4.70 4.51 11.46
CA ASP A 19 3.73 3.46 11.70
C ASP A 19 2.60 3.64 10.67
N ILE A 20 2.38 2.63 9.83
CA ILE A 20 1.25 2.61 8.91
C ILE A 20 -0.02 2.65 9.77
N PRO A 21 -0.86 3.69 9.65
CA PRO A 21 -2.10 3.75 10.42
C PRO A 21 -2.93 2.48 10.20
N GLU A 22 -3.59 1.99 11.25
CA GLU A 22 -4.49 0.81 11.14
C GLU A 22 -5.48 0.98 9.98
N SER A 23 -6.02 2.20 9.84
CA SER A 23 -6.94 2.59 8.78
C SER A 23 -6.34 2.51 7.37
N ALA A 24 -5.03 2.65 7.20
CA ALA A 24 -4.36 2.53 5.91
C ALA A 24 -3.95 1.09 5.58
N ARG A 25 -3.85 0.20 6.58
CA ARG A 25 -3.16 -1.09 6.45
C ARG A 25 -3.71 -1.99 5.36
N CYS A 26 -5.03 -2.04 5.17
CA CYS A 26 -5.61 -2.88 4.14
C CYS A 26 -5.11 -2.50 2.74
N VAL A 27 -5.17 -1.21 2.40
CA VAL A 27 -4.74 -0.69 1.10
C VAL A 27 -3.24 -0.89 0.89
N ILE A 28 -2.43 -0.60 1.91
CA ILE A 28 -0.96 -0.81 1.82
C ILE A 28 -0.64 -2.29 1.61
N SER A 29 -1.36 -3.19 2.26
CA SER A 29 -1.17 -4.64 2.07
C SER A 29 -1.54 -5.10 0.66
N VAL A 30 -2.57 -4.51 0.04
CA VAL A 30 -2.88 -4.77 -1.38
C VAL A 30 -1.74 -4.25 -2.28
N ALA A 31 -1.26 -3.03 -2.03
CA ALA A 31 -0.18 -2.42 -2.81
C ALA A 31 1.11 -3.24 -2.75
N GLU A 32 1.46 -3.75 -1.57
CA GLU A 32 2.62 -4.62 -1.39
C GLU A 32 2.44 -5.99 -2.05
N ALA A 33 1.28 -6.62 -1.96
CA ALA A 33 1.02 -7.86 -2.69
C ALA A 33 1.20 -7.65 -4.21
N LEU A 34 0.74 -6.52 -4.74
CA LEU A 34 0.90 -6.16 -6.15
C LEU A 34 2.33 -5.75 -6.53
N SER A 35 3.16 -5.30 -5.59
CA SER A 35 4.56 -4.92 -5.85
C SER A 35 5.39 -6.05 -6.49
N HIS A 36 4.99 -7.31 -6.25
CA HIS A 36 5.63 -8.50 -6.80
C HIS A 36 5.12 -8.88 -8.20
N ILE A 37 4.06 -8.23 -8.71
CA ILE A 37 3.50 -8.44 -10.04
C ILE A 37 3.96 -7.33 -10.98
N ARG A 38 4.45 -7.70 -12.16
CA ARG A 38 4.88 -6.76 -13.19
C ARG A 38 3.84 -6.67 -14.29
N PHE A 39 3.53 -5.45 -14.70
CA PHE A 39 2.61 -5.15 -15.79
C PHE A 39 3.36 -4.53 -16.97
N ALA A 40 2.84 -4.75 -18.18
CA ALA A 40 3.32 -4.09 -19.39
C ALA A 40 2.97 -2.59 -19.39
N GLY A 41 3.52 -1.84 -20.36
CA GLY A 41 3.03 -0.48 -20.69
C GLY A 41 3.51 0.67 -19.80
N SER A 42 4.51 0.49 -18.93
CA SER A 42 5.14 1.61 -18.23
C SER A 42 6.31 2.18 -19.02
N LEU A 43 6.34 3.50 -19.17
CA LEU A 43 7.48 4.25 -19.73
C LEU A 43 8.45 4.74 -18.64
N ASN A 44 8.10 4.54 -17.36
CA ASN A 44 8.92 4.99 -16.24
C ASN A 44 9.96 3.93 -15.86
N SER A 45 11.22 4.35 -15.79
CA SER A 45 12.35 3.51 -15.40
C SER A 45 12.47 3.33 -13.89
N THR A 46 11.92 4.26 -13.09
CA THR A 46 11.92 4.18 -11.63
C THR A 46 10.78 3.31 -11.13
N TYR A 47 11.00 2.62 -10.01
CA TYR A 47 9.96 1.81 -9.38
C TYR A 47 8.77 2.64 -8.95
N THR A 48 8.99 3.80 -8.31
CA THR A 48 7.92 4.72 -7.89
C THR A 48 7.14 5.23 -9.09
N GLY A 49 7.82 5.71 -10.14
CA GLY A 49 7.17 6.12 -11.38
C GLY A 49 6.33 5.01 -11.99
N TYR A 50 6.83 3.76 -11.97
CA TYR A 50 6.08 2.58 -12.41
C TYR A 50 4.79 2.37 -11.61
N ILE A 51 4.84 2.27 -10.27
CA ILE A 51 3.64 1.98 -9.46
C ILE A 51 2.63 3.12 -9.47
N CYS A 52 3.10 4.36 -9.62
CA CYS A 52 2.26 5.55 -9.61
C CYS A 52 1.53 5.80 -10.94
N THR A 53 2.15 5.42 -12.07
CA THR A 53 1.64 5.83 -13.40
C THR A 53 1.21 4.66 -14.29
N ASN A 54 1.58 3.41 -13.97
CA ASN A 54 1.18 2.27 -14.79
C ASN A 54 -0.33 2.01 -14.64
N ARG A 55 -1.08 2.15 -15.75
CA ARG A 55 -2.53 1.98 -15.77
C ARG A 55 -2.97 0.58 -15.35
N LEU A 56 -2.32 -0.48 -15.82
CA LEU A 56 -2.69 -1.87 -15.50
C LEU A 56 -2.44 -2.17 -14.02
N HIS A 57 -1.34 -1.66 -13.47
CA HIS A 57 -1.04 -1.74 -12.04
C HIS A 57 -2.12 -1.02 -11.23
N THR A 58 -2.46 0.21 -11.60
CA THR A 58 -3.47 1.02 -10.91
C THR A 58 -4.85 0.37 -10.92
N TYR A 59 -5.29 -0.18 -12.05
CA TYR A 59 -6.57 -0.89 -12.14
C TYR A 59 -6.58 -2.16 -11.29
N SER A 60 -5.49 -2.93 -11.29
CA SER A 60 -5.34 -4.13 -10.43
C SER A 60 -5.38 -3.76 -8.94
N LEU A 61 -4.71 -2.66 -8.58
CA LEU A 61 -4.68 -2.11 -7.22
C LEU A 61 -6.08 -1.70 -6.77
N TYR A 62 -6.81 -0.96 -7.59
CA TYR A 62 -8.15 -0.50 -7.24
C TYR A 62 -9.18 -1.61 -7.23
N ALA A 63 -9.08 -2.59 -8.14
CA ALA A 63 -9.91 -3.78 -8.11
C ALA A 63 -9.75 -4.56 -6.80
N ALA A 64 -8.49 -4.81 -6.39
CA ALA A 64 -8.21 -5.52 -5.14
C ALA A 64 -8.58 -4.71 -3.90
N ILE A 65 -8.37 -3.39 -3.89
CA ILE A 65 -8.82 -2.51 -2.79
C ILE A 65 -10.34 -2.57 -2.64
N LYS A 66 -11.09 -2.42 -3.75
CA LYS A 66 -12.54 -2.46 -3.74
C LYS A 66 -13.07 -3.80 -3.22
N LEU A 67 -12.40 -4.90 -3.59
CA LEU A 67 -12.82 -6.23 -3.18
C LEU A 67 -12.50 -6.55 -1.70
N TYR A 68 -11.31 -6.16 -1.21
CA TYR A 68 -10.81 -6.62 0.08
C TYR A 68 -10.91 -5.60 1.22
N CYS A 69 -10.97 -4.30 0.91
CA CYS A 69 -10.93 -3.24 1.92
C CYS A 69 -12.31 -2.65 2.20
N SER A 70 -12.58 -2.35 3.48
CA SER A 70 -13.73 -1.54 3.85
C SER A 70 -13.58 -0.10 3.36
N LEU A 71 -14.70 0.58 3.14
CA LEU A 71 -14.72 2.00 2.73
C LEU A 71 -13.89 2.90 3.65
N SER A 72 -13.92 2.63 4.97
CA SER A 72 -13.14 3.36 5.97
C SER A 72 -11.62 3.25 5.81
N ASN A 73 -11.14 2.22 5.09
CA ASN A 73 -9.72 2.01 4.86
C ASN A 73 -9.22 2.60 3.53
N ILE A 74 -10.13 2.83 2.57
CA ILE A 74 -9.77 3.21 1.21
C ILE A 74 -9.13 4.60 1.19
N GLU A 75 -9.80 5.62 1.67
CA GLU A 75 -9.30 7.00 1.61
C GLU A 75 -7.98 7.17 2.40
N PRO A 76 -7.86 6.74 3.68
CA PRO A 76 -6.59 6.87 4.42
C PRO A 76 -5.44 6.14 3.74
N GLY A 77 -5.69 4.94 3.21
CA GLY A 77 -4.68 4.16 2.52
C GLY A 77 -4.25 4.75 1.19
N LEU A 78 -5.20 5.27 0.40
CA LEU A 78 -4.89 5.96 -0.85
C LEU A 78 -4.13 7.25 -0.59
N HIS A 79 -4.45 8.00 0.47
CA HIS A 79 -3.72 9.20 0.85
C HIS A 79 -2.23 8.92 1.11
N VAL A 80 -1.90 7.81 1.77
CA VAL A 80 -0.50 7.39 1.98
C VAL A 80 0.19 7.12 0.64
N LEU A 81 -0.43 6.31 -0.22
CA LEU A 81 0.13 5.95 -1.52
C LEU A 81 0.28 7.16 -2.46
N ASP A 82 -0.68 8.10 -2.42
CA ASP A 82 -0.64 9.33 -3.20
C ASP A 82 0.48 10.25 -2.70
N GLY A 83 0.63 10.39 -1.38
CA GLY A 83 1.74 11.14 -0.79
C GLY A 83 3.11 10.58 -1.17
N ASP A 84 3.27 9.27 -1.26
CA ASP A 84 4.53 8.65 -1.71
C ASP A 84 4.82 8.91 -3.19
N CYS A 85 3.79 8.96 -4.03
CA CYS A 85 3.94 9.35 -5.43
C CYS A 85 4.30 10.84 -5.58
N GLU A 86 3.63 11.71 -4.82
CA GLU A 86 3.80 13.16 -4.88
C GLU A 86 5.20 13.60 -4.43
N LYS A 87 5.77 12.95 -3.39
CA LYS A 87 7.16 13.19 -2.95
C LYS A 87 8.17 13.00 -4.07
N GLU A 88 7.89 12.08 -4.99
CA GLU A 88 8.74 11.74 -6.14
C GLU A 88 8.31 12.46 -7.43
N GLY A 89 7.37 13.42 -7.35
CA GLY A 89 6.89 14.19 -8.50
C GLY A 89 5.93 13.44 -9.42
N PHE A 90 5.38 12.30 -8.99
CA PHE A 90 4.40 11.53 -9.73
C PHE A 90 2.98 11.78 -9.22
N LYS A 91 2.00 11.50 -10.08
CA LYS A 91 0.58 11.56 -9.74
C LYS A 91 -0.13 10.29 -10.19
N ARG A 92 -0.91 9.69 -9.28
CA ARG A 92 -1.75 8.52 -9.57
C ARG A 92 -3.03 8.92 -10.28
N ILE A 93 -3.60 7.98 -11.04
CA ILE A 93 -4.97 8.11 -11.55
C ILE A 93 -5.90 8.14 -10.34
N PRO A 94 -6.75 9.16 -10.14
CA PRO A 94 -7.63 9.22 -8.99
C PRO A 94 -8.56 8.00 -8.89
N TYR A 95 -8.74 7.45 -7.68
CA TYR A 95 -9.61 6.29 -7.46
C TYR A 95 -11.04 6.52 -7.95
N LYS A 96 -11.61 7.71 -7.69
CA LYS A 96 -12.95 8.11 -8.15
C LYS A 96 -13.15 8.05 -9.67
N ASP A 97 -12.07 8.16 -10.45
CA ASP A 97 -12.15 8.11 -11.92
C ASP A 97 -12.22 6.65 -12.43
N VAL A 98 -11.80 5.70 -11.59
CA VAL A 98 -11.75 4.26 -11.91
C VAL A 98 -12.86 3.48 -11.21
N GLU A 99 -13.19 3.81 -9.97
CA GLU A 99 -14.17 3.12 -9.12
C GLU A 99 -15.51 2.81 -9.82
N PRO A 100 -16.11 3.71 -10.62
CA PRO A 100 -17.36 3.43 -11.33
C PRO A 100 -17.24 2.29 -12.35
N GLN A 101 -16.03 2.02 -12.86
CA GLN A 101 -15.77 0.94 -13.82
C GLN A 101 -15.54 -0.40 -13.13
N LEU A 102 -15.29 -0.41 -11.82
CA LEU A 102 -14.98 -1.62 -11.04
C LEU A 102 -16.28 -2.33 -10.60
N SER A 103 -17.19 -2.63 -11.51
CA SER A 103 -18.42 -3.36 -11.19
C SER A 103 -18.11 -4.81 -10.76
N ASP A 104 -19.10 -5.50 -10.19
CA ASP A 104 -18.94 -6.91 -9.82
C ASP A 104 -18.62 -7.77 -11.05
N GLU A 105 -19.21 -7.46 -12.20
CA GLU A 105 -18.90 -8.13 -13.48
C GLU A 105 -17.46 -7.86 -13.92
N TYR A 106 -16.97 -6.61 -13.77
CA TYR A 106 -15.58 -6.29 -14.07
C TYR A 106 -14.64 -7.08 -13.16
N LEU A 107 -14.88 -7.08 -11.85
CA LEU A 107 -14.06 -7.82 -10.89
C LEU A 107 -14.07 -9.33 -11.19
N ALA A 108 -15.23 -9.91 -11.51
CA ALA A 108 -15.36 -11.32 -11.87
C ALA A 108 -14.68 -11.69 -13.19
N SER A 109 -14.48 -10.72 -14.09
CA SER A 109 -13.79 -10.93 -15.36
C SER A 109 -12.26 -10.98 -15.23
N LEU A 110 -11.71 -10.46 -14.13
CA LEU A 110 -10.26 -10.40 -13.93
C LEU A 110 -9.69 -11.78 -13.66
N ARG A 111 -8.56 -12.09 -14.31
CA ARG A 111 -7.74 -13.23 -13.94
C ARG A 111 -7.29 -13.08 -12.48
N VAL A 112 -7.52 -14.12 -11.69
CA VAL A 112 -7.01 -14.21 -10.32
C VAL A 112 -5.58 -14.75 -10.33
N VAL A 113 -4.67 -14.10 -9.59
CA VAL A 113 -3.25 -14.45 -9.50
C VAL A 113 -2.86 -14.77 -8.06
N GLU A 114 -2.26 -15.94 -7.85
CA GLU A 114 -1.73 -16.39 -6.56
C GLU A 114 -0.27 -15.98 -6.35
N PHE A 115 0.18 -15.94 -5.10
CA PHE A 115 1.58 -15.66 -4.76
C PHE A 115 2.54 -16.64 -5.45
N GLY A 116 3.50 -16.11 -6.20
CA GLY A 116 4.52 -16.89 -6.89
C GLY A 116 4.06 -17.54 -8.20
N GLU A 117 2.79 -17.39 -8.58
CA GLU A 117 2.27 -17.91 -9.86
C GLU A 117 2.93 -17.21 -11.06
N VAL A 118 3.04 -15.88 -11.00
CA VAL A 118 3.65 -15.07 -12.07
C VAL A 118 5.12 -14.84 -11.75
N ALA A 119 6.01 -15.36 -12.60
CA ALA A 119 7.44 -15.13 -12.46
C ALA A 119 7.81 -13.65 -12.62
N LYS A 120 8.73 -13.14 -11.79
CA LYS A 120 9.12 -11.70 -11.73
C LYS A 120 9.52 -11.07 -13.07
N ARG A 121 9.99 -11.87 -14.03
CA ARG A 121 10.41 -11.41 -15.38
C ARG A 121 9.24 -11.22 -16.35
N ILE A 122 8.09 -11.81 -16.06
CA ILE A 122 6.89 -11.77 -16.90
C ILE A 122 6.14 -10.48 -16.62
N ARG A 123 5.76 -9.78 -17.68
CA ARG A 123 4.92 -8.58 -17.62
C ARG A 123 3.53 -8.93 -18.13
N LEU A 124 2.52 -8.78 -17.28
CA LEU A 124 1.14 -9.05 -17.64
C LEU A 124 0.61 -7.94 -18.56
N PRO A 125 -0.08 -8.29 -19.66
CA PRO A 125 -0.62 -7.31 -20.61
C PRO A 125 -1.99 -6.74 -20.18
N GLU A 126 -2.54 -7.22 -19.07
CA GLU A 126 -3.90 -6.91 -18.60
C GLU A 126 -3.93 -6.71 -17.07
N PRO A 127 -4.94 -6.03 -16.52
CA PRO A 127 -5.16 -5.97 -15.08
C PRO A 127 -5.49 -7.36 -14.53
N VAL A 128 -5.11 -7.61 -13.28
CA VAL A 128 -5.41 -8.86 -12.58
C VAL A 128 -5.90 -8.59 -11.18
N LEU A 129 -6.53 -9.59 -10.59
CA LEU A 129 -6.92 -9.58 -9.20
C LEU A 129 -5.98 -10.50 -8.41
N ILE A 130 -5.40 -10.03 -7.30
CA ILE A 130 -4.67 -10.94 -6.40
C ILE A 130 -5.65 -11.88 -5.70
N SER A 131 -5.28 -13.14 -5.49
CA SER A 131 -6.11 -14.08 -4.75
C SER A 131 -6.32 -13.63 -3.30
N GLY A 132 -7.39 -14.12 -2.66
CA GLY A 132 -7.66 -13.83 -1.26
C GLY A 132 -6.55 -14.35 -0.33
N ASN A 133 -5.97 -15.52 -0.65
CA ASN A 133 -4.84 -16.07 0.11
C ASN A 133 -3.61 -15.17 0.01
N TYR A 134 -3.36 -14.63 -1.19
CA TYR A 134 -2.24 -13.73 -1.39
C TYR A 134 -2.46 -12.41 -0.62
N PHE A 135 -3.65 -11.82 -0.70
CA PHE A 135 -4.02 -10.66 0.11
C PHE A 135 -3.80 -10.92 1.61
N TRP A 136 -4.37 -12.00 2.15
CA TRP A 136 -4.27 -12.31 3.58
C TRP A 136 -2.84 -12.58 4.03
N ARG A 137 -1.99 -13.12 3.16
CA ARG A 137 -0.55 -13.26 3.44
C ARG A 137 0.09 -11.90 3.63
N ALA A 138 -0.07 -10.98 2.69
CA ALA A 138 0.48 -9.63 2.79
C ALA A 138 -0.07 -8.87 4.01
N PHE A 139 -1.39 -8.94 4.24
CA PHE A 139 -2.03 -8.29 5.38
C PHE A 139 -1.48 -8.78 6.73
N ARG A 140 -1.29 -10.09 6.90
CA ARG A 140 -0.72 -10.68 8.12
C ARG A 140 0.74 -10.30 8.29
N THR A 141 1.53 -10.28 7.22
CA THR A 141 2.92 -9.79 7.24
C THR A 141 2.97 -8.36 7.73
N ASN A 142 2.14 -7.46 7.20
CA ASN A 142 2.11 -6.07 7.64
C ASN A 142 1.66 -5.87 9.07
N ARG A 143 0.71 -6.68 9.53
CA ARG A 143 0.31 -6.66 10.93
C ARG A 143 1.43 -7.13 11.85
N ALA A 144 2.15 -8.18 11.48
CA ALA A 144 3.31 -8.66 12.23
C ALA A 144 4.44 -7.63 12.24
N TRP A 145 4.76 -7.05 11.08
CA TRP A 145 5.76 -5.99 10.94
C TRP A 145 5.45 -4.76 11.79
N ALA A 146 4.19 -4.31 11.81
CA ALA A 146 3.77 -3.19 12.66
C ALA A 146 3.97 -3.50 14.15
N PHE A 147 3.63 -4.72 14.58
CA PHE A 147 3.88 -5.15 15.96
C PHE A 147 5.37 -5.23 16.28
N GLU A 148 6.19 -5.82 15.40
CA GLU A 148 7.64 -5.93 15.59
C GLU A 148 8.31 -4.56 15.64
N THR A 149 7.90 -3.65 14.75
CA THR A 149 8.40 -2.26 14.72
C THR A 149 8.06 -1.55 16.03
N TRP A 150 6.81 -1.62 16.47
CA TRP A 150 6.39 -1.09 17.76
C TRP A 150 7.19 -1.69 18.93
N ALA A 151 7.35 -3.01 18.94
CA ALA A 151 8.04 -3.72 20.03
C ALA A 151 9.53 -3.33 20.09
N HIS A 152 10.21 -3.25 18.95
CA HIS A 152 11.60 -2.76 18.87
C HIS A 152 11.72 -1.31 19.36
N HIS A 153 10.75 -0.44 19.04
CA HIS A 153 10.76 0.93 19.56
C HIS A 153 10.48 1.00 21.06
N ALA A 154 9.62 0.14 21.58
CA ALA A 154 9.22 0.13 22.99
C ALA A 154 10.25 -0.52 23.91
N PHE A 155 10.93 -1.58 23.44
CA PHE A 155 11.74 -2.46 24.29
C PHE A 155 13.20 -2.64 23.87
N GLY A 156 13.59 -2.22 22.66
CA GLY A 156 14.93 -2.43 22.10
C GLY A 156 15.12 -3.81 21.49
#